data_AF-A0A1Q7ZY72-F1
#
_entry.id   AF-A0A1Q7ZY72-F1
#
_cell.length_a   1.000
_cell.length_b   1.000
_cell.length_c   1.000
_cell.angle_alpha   90.00
_cell.angle_beta   90.00
_cell.angle_gamma   90.00
#
_symmetry.space_group_name_H-M   'P 1'
#
loop_
_entity.id
_entity.type
_entity.pdbx_description
1 polymer ?
#
loop_
_entity_poly.entity_id
_entity_poly.type
_entity_poly.pdbx_seq_one_letter_code
_entity_poly.pdbx_strand_id
1 'polypeptide(L)'
;MARNAPAAIPADLRARLEAARLDLLALCRALDRMDLSPAEIPQRLMRKLFELDADYVEALWALDQPAGSLNMRAMLRDTAAALQQLPEACTRFRKNLPKRAHPTLAQLELTVRHGLDPAEAYNMVPGRSPQIG
;
A
#
# COMPACT_ATOMS: atom_id res chain seq x y z
N MET A 1 29.67 -18.21 14.86
CA MET A 1 29.68 -17.26 13.72
C MET A 1 28.70 -17.76 12.67
N ALA A 2 27.48 -17.21 12.66
CA ALA A 2 26.46 -17.57 11.67
C ALA A 2 26.74 -16.80 10.37
N ARG A 3 26.96 -17.53 9.28
CA ARG A 3 27.19 -16.98 7.94
C ARG A 3 25.93 -16.24 7.50
N ASN A 4 26.01 -14.92 7.45
CA ASN A 4 24.99 -14.03 6.88
C ASN A 4 24.89 -14.31 5.37
N ALA A 5 24.00 -15.21 4.95
CA ALA A 5 23.62 -15.31 3.55
C ALA A 5 23.07 -13.94 3.09
N PRO A 6 23.47 -13.43 1.90
CA PRO A 6 22.84 -12.23 1.36
C PRO A 6 21.34 -12.49 1.30
N ALA A 7 20.54 -11.59 1.87
CA ALA A 7 19.10 -11.74 1.83
C ALA A 7 18.66 -11.63 0.37
N ALA A 8 18.29 -12.76 -0.24
CA ALA A 8 17.77 -12.77 -1.59
C ALA A 8 16.44 -12.02 -1.60
N ILE A 9 16.32 -11.00 -2.43
CA ILE A 9 15.07 -10.29 -2.65
C ILE A 9 14.10 -11.28 -3.31
N PRO A 10 12.91 -11.53 -2.72
CA PRO A 10 11.91 -12.38 -3.35
C PRO A 10 11.53 -11.81 -4.72
N ALA A 11 11.50 -12.65 -5.76
CA ALA A 11 11.21 -12.24 -7.13
C ALA A 11 9.82 -11.60 -7.29
N ASP A 12 8.88 -11.98 -6.43
CA ASP A 12 7.49 -11.50 -6.37
C ASP A 12 7.31 -10.23 -5.51
N LEU A 13 8.34 -9.78 -4.77
CA LEU A 13 8.19 -8.70 -3.80
C LEU A 13 7.69 -7.41 -4.45
N ARG A 14 8.29 -7.02 -5.58
CA ARG A 14 7.90 -5.80 -6.31
C ARG A 14 6.44 -5.88 -6.75
N ALA A 15 6.02 -6.98 -7.37
CA ALA A 15 4.63 -7.16 -7.81
C ALA A 15 3.64 -7.14 -6.63
N ARG A 16 4.02 -7.68 -5.47
CA ARG A 16 3.18 -7.63 -4.27
C ARG A 16 3.06 -6.24 -3.69
N LEU A 17 4.14 -5.46 -3.69
CA LEU A 17 4.12 -4.06 -3.29
C LEU A 17 3.24 -3.24 -4.23
N GLU A 18 3.42 -3.40 -5.54
CA GLU A 18 2.61 -2.70 -6.53
C GLU A 18 1.12 -3.01 -6.36
N ALA A 19 0.75 -4.29 -6.20
CA ALA A 19 -0.62 -4.70 -5.96
C ALA A 19 -1.19 -4.10 -4.66
N ALA A 20 -0.43 -4.17 -3.56
CA ALA A 20 -0.82 -3.60 -2.28
C ALA A 20 -1.08 -2.08 -2.36
N ARG A 21 -0.21 -1.36 -3.06
CA ARG A 21 -0.36 0.09 -3.26
C ARG A 21 -1.56 0.44 -4.12
N LEU A 22 -1.80 -0.31 -5.20
CA LEU A 22 -2.99 -0.12 -6.04
C LEU A 22 -4.28 -0.42 -5.28
N ASP A 23 -4.29 -1.43 -4.42
CA ASP A 23 -5.45 -1.75 -3.58
C ASP A 23 -5.73 -0.64 -2.55
N LEU A 24 -4.69 -0.09 -1.92
CA LEU A 24 -4.81 1.06 -1.02
C LEU A 24 -5.28 2.32 -1.75
N LEU A 25 -4.73 2.60 -2.94
CA LEU A 25 -5.16 3.73 -3.77
C LEU A 25 -6.63 3.58 -4.20
N ALA A 26 -7.04 2.37 -4.55
CA ALA A 26 -8.44 2.09 -4.90
C ALA A 26 -9.38 2.34 -3.72
N LEU A 27 -8.99 1.91 -2.52
CA LEU A 27 -9.73 2.18 -1.28
C LEU A 27 -9.85 3.69 -1.01
N CYS A 28 -8.76 4.45 -1.09
CA CYS A 28 -8.79 5.90 -0.86
C CYS A 28 -9.69 6.62 -1.89
N ARG A 29 -9.50 6.37 -3.17
CA ARG A 29 -10.32 6.96 -4.24
C ARG A 29 -11.79 6.55 -4.17
N ALA A 30 -12.08 5.33 -3.70
CA ALA A 30 -13.44 4.90 -3.47
C ALA A 30 -14.09 5.73 -2.36
N LEU A 31 -13.38 5.95 -1.25
CA LEU A 31 -13.86 6.79 -0.14
C LEU A 31 -14.05 8.25 -0.54
N ASP A 32 -13.16 8.81 -1.36
CA ASP A 32 -13.28 10.18 -1.87
C ASP A 32 -14.56 10.41 -2.69
N ARG A 33 -15.13 9.34 -3.26
CA ARG A 33 -16.39 9.37 -4.02
C ARG A 33 -17.63 9.17 -3.14
N MET A 34 -17.45 8.94 -1.84
CA MET A 34 -18.54 8.72 -0.91
C MET A 34 -18.88 9.98 -0.11
N ASP A 35 -20.16 10.15 0.19
CA ASP A 35 -20.63 11.19 1.10
C ASP A 35 -20.53 10.70 2.56
N LEU A 36 -19.28 10.63 3.03
CA LEU A 36 -18.93 10.33 4.41
C LEU A 36 -18.34 11.58 5.06
N SER A 37 -18.87 11.93 6.23
CA SER A 37 -18.27 12.98 7.05
C SER A 37 -16.93 12.52 7.63
N PRO A 38 -16.00 13.44 7.95
CA PRO A 38 -14.73 13.08 8.59
C PRO A 38 -14.89 12.31 9.91
N ALA A 39 -16.01 12.52 10.62
CA ALA A 39 -16.34 11.82 11.86
C ALA A 39 -16.77 10.36 11.64
N GLU A 40 -17.28 10.03 10.44
CA GLU A 40 -17.64 8.66 10.06
C GLU A 40 -16.43 7.84 9.60
N ILE A 41 -15.35 8.50 9.17
CA ILE A 41 -14.12 7.82 8.76
C ILE A 41 -13.30 7.49 10.01
N PRO A 42 -12.92 6.22 10.24
CA PRO A 42 -12.11 5.84 11.40
C PRO A 42 -10.67 6.34 11.22
N GLN A 43 -10.42 7.60 11.61
CA GLN A 43 -9.18 8.35 11.38
C GLN A 43 -7.92 7.62 11.82
N ARG A 44 -7.96 6.92 12.96
CA ARG A 44 -6.82 6.14 13.47
C ARG A 44 -6.50 4.94 12.57
N LEU A 45 -7.52 4.28 12.03
CA LEU A 45 -7.33 3.16 11.11
C LEU A 45 -6.89 3.66 9.73
N MET A 46 -7.44 4.79 9.26
CA MET A 46 -6.99 5.45 8.03
C MET A 46 -5.50 5.79 8.09
N ARG A 47 -5.06 6.40 9.19
CA ARG A 47 -3.64 6.71 9.41
C ARG A 47 -2.77 5.45 9.31
N LYS A 48 -3.20 4.34 9.89
CA LYS A 48 -2.45 3.09 9.83
C LYS A 48 -2.32 2.55 8.39
N LEU A 49 -3.34 2.74 7.55
CA LEU A 49 -3.26 2.39 6.12
C LEU A 49 -2.25 3.27 5.38
N PHE A 50 -2.22 4.58 5.67
CA PHE A 50 -1.23 5.47 5.07
C PHE A 50 0.19 5.21 5.55
N GLU A 51 0.39 4.83 6.81
CA GLU A 51 1.69 4.37 7.31
C GLU A 51 2.17 3.14 6.52
N LEU A 52 1.29 2.16 6.26
CA LEU A 52 1.62 1.00 5.44
C LEU A 52 1.93 1.38 3.99
N ASP A 53 1.16 2.30 3.37
CA ASP A 53 1.48 2.78 2.01
C ASP A 53 2.85 3.46 1.95
N ALA A 54 3.18 4.27 2.96
CA ALA A 54 4.48 4.92 3.06
C ALA A 54 5.62 3.90 3.17
N ASP A 55 5.45 2.85 3.99
CA ASP A 55 6.41 1.75 4.09
C ASP A 55 6.60 1.06 2.72
N TYR A 56 5.53 0.94 1.90
CA TYR A 56 5.61 0.36 0.56
C TYR A 56 6.27 1.28 -0.46
N VAL A 57 6.03 2.60 -0.38
CA VAL A 57 6.74 3.60 -1.19
C VAL A 57 8.24 3.50 -0.94
N GLU A 58 8.64 3.48 0.33
CA GLU A 58 10.05 3.37 0.72
C GLU A 58 10.67 2.07 0.22
N ALA A 59 9.95 0.95 0.37
CA ALA A 59 10.42 -0.34 -0.13
C ALA A 59 10.59 -0.35 -1.66
N LEU A 60 9.62 0.20 -2.42
CA LEU A 60 9.72 0.29 -3.89
C LEU A 60 10.89 1.16 -4.34
N TRP A 61 11.11 2.29 -3.67
CA TRP A 61 12.25 3.16 -3.92
C TRP A 61 13.58 2.45 -3.60
N ALA A 62 13.65 1.75 -2.47
CA ALA A 62 14.84 1.02 -2.04
C ALA A 62 15.21 -0.13 -2.98
N LEU A 63 14.22 -0.77 -3.63
CA LEU A 63 14.45 -1.80 -4.66
C LEU A 63 15.09 -1.24 -5.95
N ASP A 64 15.01 0.06 -6.18
CA ASP A 64 15.68 0.73 -7.30
C ASP A 64 17.08 1.26 -6.94
N GLN A 65 17.49 1.17 -5.66
CA GLN A 65 18.81 1.65 -5.23
C GLN A 65 19.93 0.65 -5.59
N PRO A 66 21.15 1.14 -5.86
CA PRO A 66 22.29 0.27 -6.12
C PRO A 66 22.59 -0.64 -4.92
N ALA A 67 23.04 -1.86 -5.21
CA ALA A 67 23.38 -2.85 -4.19
C ALA A 67 24.43 -2.30 -3.20
N GLY A 68 24.16 -2.45 -1.90
CA GLY A 68 25.06 -2.02 -0.83
C GLY A 68 24.78 -0.64 -0.24
N SER A 69 23.80 0.10 -0.76
CA SER A 69 23.37 1.41 -0.22
C SER A 69 22.52 1.29 1.05
N LEU A 70 21.80 0.19 1.23
CA LEU A 70 20.80 -0.01 2.28
C LEU A 70 20.95 -1.37 2.98
N ASN A 71 20.50 -1.46 4.23
CA ASN A 71 20.37 -2.74 4.93
C ASN A 71 19.16 -3.52 4.39
N MET A 72 19.36 -4.18 3.24
CA MET A 72 18.30 -4.91 2.54
C MET A 72 17.65 -5.98 3.41
N ARG A 73 18.38 -6.61 4.33
CA ARG A 73 17.79 -7.64 5.21
C ARG A 73 16.77 -7.03 6.19
N ALA A 74 17.11 -5.90 6.80
CA ALA A 74 16.20 -5.21 7.72
C ALA A 74 14.95 -4.74 6.96
N MET A 75 15.15 -4.05 5.83
CA MET A 75 14.07 -3.59 4.95
C MET A 75 13.15 -4.75 4.52
N LEU A 76 13.70 -5.85 3.98
CA LEU A 76 12.90 -6.99 3.51
C LEU A 76 12.03 -7.59 4.63
N ARG A 77 12.58 -7.69 5.84
CA ARG A 77 11.83 -8.20 7.00
C ARG A 77 10.68 -7.26 7.36
N ASP A 78 10.96 -5.96 7.42
CA ASP A 78 9.98 -4.96 7.83
C ASP A 78 8.88 -4.81 6.76
N THR A 79 9.25 -4.81 5.47
CA THR A 79 8.31 -4.84 4.34
C THR A 79 7.44 -6.10 4.33
N ALA A 80 8.01 -7.27 4.60
CA ALA A 80 7.24 -8.51 4.67
C ALA A 80 6.21 -8.48 5.81
N ALA A 81 6.58 -7.94 6.97
CA ALA A 81 5.67 -7.75 8.09
C ALA A 81 4.54 -6.76 7.74
N ALA A 82 4.88 -5.64 7.09
CA ALA A 82 3.89 -4.67 6.64
C ALA A 82 2.89 -5.28 5.63
N LEU A 83 3.36 -6.08 4.67
CA LEU A 83 2.49 -6.79 3.71
C LEU A 83 1.57 -7.80 4.40
N GLN A 84 2.02 -8.47 5.47
CA GLN A 84 1.19 -9.39 6.25
C GLN A 84 0.09 -8.66 7.04
N GLN A 85 0.32 -7.41 7.46
CA GLN A 85 -0.64 -6.61 8.22
C GLN A 85 -1.76 -6.03 7.36
N LEU A 86 -1.53 -5.84 6.06
CA LEU A 86 -2.46 -5.12 5.17
C LEU A 86 -3.87 -5.72 5.12
N PRO A 87 -4.07 -7.04 4.90
CA PRO A 87 -5.41 -7.59 4.79
C PRO A 87 -6.24 -7.35 6.06
N GLU A 88 -5.63 -7.54 7.23
CA GLU A 88 -6.29 -7.30 8.51
C GLU A 88 -6.57 -5.81 8.73
N ALA A 89 -5.62 -4.92 8.41
CA ALA A 89 -5.80 -3.48 8.52
C ALA A 89 -6.98 -3.00 7.66
N CYS A 90 -7.05 -3.44 6.41
CA CYS A 90 -8.14 -3.12 5.50
C CYS A 90 -9.48 -3.71 5.99
N THR A 91 -9.52 -4.96 6.45
CA THR A 91 -10.74 -5.55 7.03
C THR A 91 -11.22 -4.77 8.26
N ARG A 92 -10.31 -4.41 9.17
CA ARG A 92 -10.65 -3.61 10.36
C ARG A 92 -11.19 -2.24 9.95
N PHE A 93 -10.54 -1.57 8.99
CA PHE A 93 -10.99 -0.29 8.47
C PHE A 93 -12.41 -0.37 7.93
N ARG A 94 -12.68 -1.32 7.00
CA ARG A 94 -14.01 -1.51 6.40
C ARG A 94 -15.09 -1.82 7.45
N LYS A 95 -14.79 -2.67 8.44
CA LYS A 95 -15.73 -3.02 9.52
C LYS A 95 -16.12 -1.83 10.40
N ASN A 96 -15.25 -0.82 10.52
CA ASN A 96 -15.49 0.36 11.36
C ASN A 96 -16.12 1.53 10.59
N LEU A 97 -16.38 1.38 9.30
CA LEU A 97 -17.19 2.34 8.54
C LEU A 97 -18.69 2.15 8.83
N PRO A 98 -19.52 3.19 8.65
CA PRO A 98 -20.96 3.07 8.73
C PRO A 98 -21.49 1.94 7.85
N LYS A 99 -22.46 1.15 8.34
CA LYS A 99 -23.02 0.02 7.57
C LYS A 99 -23.58 0.43 6.21
N ARG A 100 -24.12 1.66 6.10
CA ARG A 100 -24.60 2.25 4.83
C ARG A 100 -23.52 2.37 3.76
N ALA A 101 -22.25 2.45 4.17
CA ALA A 101 -21.09 2.62 3.30
C ALA A 101 -20.64 1.30 2.64
N HIS A 102 -20.88 0.16 3.29
CA HIS A 102 -20.27 -1.13 2.90
C HIS A 102 -20.57 -1.58 1.46
N PRO A 103 -21.83 -1.59 0.98
CA PRO A 103 -22.12 -2.07 -0.38
C PRO A 103 -21.54 -1.13 -1.44
N THR A 104 -21.71 0.18 -1.26
CA THR A 104 -21.21 1.20 -2.19
C THR A 104 -19.69 1.19 -2.24
N LEU A 105 -19.04 1.06 -1.08
CA LEU A 105 -17.58 0.99 -0.99
C LEU A 105 -17.05 -0.23 -1.76
N ALA A 106 -17.61 -1.42 -1.54
CA ALA A 106 -17.16 -2.63 -2.23
C ALA A 106 -17.25 -2.51 -3.76
N GLN A 107 -18.33 -1.91 -4.27
CA GLN A 107 -18.50 -1.68 -5.71
C GLN A 107 -17.52 -0.63 -6.24
N LEU A 108 -17.34 0.48 -5.53
CA LEU A 108 -16.43 1.55 -5.91
C LEU A 108 -14.98 1.09 -5.88
N GLU A 109 -14.56 0.35 -4.85
CA GLU A 109 -13.21 -0.22 -4.75
C GLU A 109 -12.88 -1.07 -5.98
N LEU A 110 -13.77 -2.01 -6.36
CA LEU A 110 -13.59 -2.84 -7.56
C LEU A 110 -13.52 -2.00 -8.84
N THR A 111 -14.46 -1.07 -9.01
CA THR A 111 -14.54 -0.23 -10.20
C THR A 111 -13.29 0.63 -10.35
N VAL A 112 -12.85 1.26 -9.27
CA VAL A 112 -11.62 2.06 -9.26
C VAL A 112 -10.43 1.16 -9.55
N ARG A 113 -10.30 0.03 -8.85
CA ARG A 113 -9.16 -0.88 -8.97
C ARG A 113 -8.95 -1.40 -10.40
N HIS A 114 -10.04 -1.66 -11.12
CA HIS A 114 -10.02 -2.04 -12.54
C HIS A 114 -9.62 -0.91 -13.49
N GLY A 115 -9.87 0.34 -13.10
CA GLY A 115 -9.52 1.53 -13.89
C GLY A 115 -8.17 2.15 -13.53
N LEU A 116 -7.47 1.64 -12.51
CA LEU A 116 -6.13 2.15 -12.15
C LEU A 116 -5.09 1.74 -13.18
N ASP A 117 -4.24 2.69 -13.55
CA ASP A 117 -3.05 2.38 -14.34
C ASP A 117 -1.98 1.72 -13.43
N PRO A 118 -1.32 0.64 -13.87
CA PRO A 118 -0.26 0.00 -13.07
C PRO A 118 0.87 0.95 -12.64
N ALA A 119 1.18 1.99 -13.41
CA ALA A 119 2.18 3.00 -13.08
C ALA A 119 1.79 3.83 -11.83
N GLU A 120 0.50 3.90 -11.49
CA GLU A 120 0.04 4.60 -10.29
C GLU A 120 0.54 3.93 -9.00
N ALA A 121 0.97 2.67 -9.06
CA ALA A 121 1.68 2.00 -7.98
C ALA A 121 2.99 2.71 -7.58
N TYR A 122 3.52 3.57 -8.46
CA TYR A 122 4.74 4.33 -8.26
C TYR A 122 4.49 5.81 -7.91
N ASN A 123 3.23 6.20 -7.71
CA ASN A 123 2.89 7.54 -7.20
C ASN A 123 3.63 7.79 -5.88
N MET A 124 4.22 8.97 -5.73
CA MET A 124 5.04 9.36 -4.56
C MET A 124 6.36 8.59 -4.40
N VAL A 125 6.70 7.64 -5.29
CA VAL A 125 8.04 7.02 -5.31
C VAL A 125 9.01 8.01 -5.96
N PRO A 126 10.07 8.45 -5.25
CA PRO A 126 11.05 9.38 -5.80
C PRO A 126 11.69 8.83 -7.08
N GLY A 127 11.76 9.65 -8.13
CA GLY A 127 12.35 9.27 -9.43
C GLY A 127 11.48 8.36 -10.31
N ARG A 128 10.31 7.93 -9.82
CA ARG A 128 9.36 7.05 -10.54
C ARG A 128 7.96 7.63 -10.67
N SER A 129 7.73 8.84 -10.16
CA SER A 129 6.43 9.49 -10.26
C SER A 129 6.04 9.61 -11.75
N PRO A 130 4.89 9.05 -12.18
CA PRO A 130 4.38 9.33 -13.51
C PRO A 130 4.17 10.84 -13.58
N GLN A 131 4.89 11.48 -14.49
CA GLN A 131 4.92 12.93 -14.59
C GLN A 131 3.48 13.44 -14.71
N ILE A 132 3.10 14.38 -13.83
CA ILE A 132 1.94 15.24 -14.08
C ILE A 132 2.31 16.08 -15.31
N GLY A 133 1.77 15.74 -16.47
CA GLY A 133 1.93 16.47 -17.73
C GLY A 133 2.18 15.56 -18.91
#